data_AF-A0A8S0H5E2-F1
#
_entry.id   AF-A0A8S0H5E2-F1
#
_cell.length_a   1.000
_cell.length_b   1.000
_cell.length_c   1.000
_cell.angle_alpha   90.00
_cell.angle_beta   90.00
_cell.angle_gamma   90.00
#
_symmetry.space_group_name_H-M   'P 1'
#
loop_
_entity.id
_entity.type
_entity.pdbx_description
1 polymer ?
#
loop_
_entity_poly.entity_id
_entity_poly.type
_entity_poly.pdbx_seq_one_letter_code
_entity_poly.pdbx_strand_id
1 'polypeptide(L)'
;MHLDGFNQLPYLTGQQPKGERHEFYYFNDDGVLVSMRFDNWKVVFCEQRQPGGFRVWSEPFVCLRVPKILNLRMDPYERADVVSDQFYDWNTKNVYLAGVAVTKSAKFLETFIEYPPSQKPASFSIDQIRAAVDAKIAEKMKAQPAQ
;
A
#
# COMPACT_ATOMS: atom_id res chain seq x y z
N MET A 1 2.38 -5.05 21.57
CA MET A 1 3.49 -4.90 20.59
C MET A 1 3.34 -5.99 19.56
N HIS A 2 3.19 -5.65 18.28
CA HIS A 2 3.12 -6.61 17.17
C HIS A 2 4.41 -6.53 16.35
N LEU A 3 5.02 -7.68 16.04
CA LEU A 3 6.28 -7.73 15.30
C LEU A 3 6.04 -8.33 13.92
N ASP A 4 6.15 -7.50 12.87
CA ASP A 4 6.09 -7.91 11.45
C ASP A 4 7.46 -8.35 10.89
N GLY A 5 8.43 -8.51 11.80
CA GLY A 5 9.80 -8.90 11.51
C GLY A 5 9.97 -10.41 11.49
N PHE A 6 10.86 -10.89 10.62
CA PHE A 6 11.28 -12.28 10.58
C PHE A 6 12.69 -12.41 11.13
N ASN A 7 12.98 -13.46 11.88
CA ASN A 7 14.35 -13.76 12.29
C ASN A 7 15.23 -14.05 11.07
N GLN A 8 16.24 -13.19 10.82
CA GLN A 8 17.17 -13.35 9.71
C GLN A 8 18.50 -13.98 10.13
N LEU A 9 18.73 -14.27 11.41
CA LEU A 9 20.01 -14.77 11.90
C LEU A 9 20.49 -16.05 11.20
N PRO A 10 19.63 -17.08 10.98
CA PRO A 10 20.07 -18.29 10.27
C PRO A 10 20.54 -17.99 8.84
N TYR A 11 19.89 -17.06 8.14
CA TYR A 11 20.30 -16.65 6.79
C TYR A 11 21.62 -15.88 6.81
N LEU A 12 21.76 -14.91 7.71
CA LEU A 12 22.96 -14.07 7.84
C LEU A 12 24.20 -14.86 8.28
N THR A 13 24.01 -15.93 9.06
CA THR A 13 25.08 -16.82 9.53
C THR A 13 25.36 -18.00 8.57
N GLY A 14 24.68 -18.06 7.42
CA GLY A 14 24.88 -19.10 6.42
C GLY A 14 24.30 -20.48 6.79
N GLN A 15 23.52 -20.57 7.87
CA GLN A 15 22.85 -21.80 8.29
C GLN A 15 21.69 -22.18 7.35
N GLN A 16 21.13 -21.22 6.61
CA GLN A 16 20.14 -21.46 5.57
C GLN A 16 20.37 -20.57 4.34
N PRO A 17 19.98 -21.02 3.13
CA PRO A 17 20.31 -20.33 1.88
C PRO A 17 19.41 -19.12 1.56
N LYS A 18 18.28 -18.95 2.24
CA LYS A 18 17.31 -17.87 2.00
C LYS A 18 16.78 -17.33 3.32
N GLY A 19 16.41 -16.06 3.37
CA GLY A 19 15.72 -15.47 4.52
C GLY A 19 14.26 -15.91 4.61
N GLU A 20 13.70 -15.94 5.82
CA GLU A 20 12.30 -16.29 6.10
C GLU A 20 11.27 -15.23 5.62
N ARG A 21 11.74 -14.10 5.09
CA ARG A 21 10.85 -13.03 4.66
C ARG A 21 10.34 -13.31 3.23
N HIS A 22 9.07 -13.66 3.15
CA HIS A 22 8.37 -13.86 1.87
C HIS A 22 7.47 -12.70 1.48
N GLU A 23 7.20 -11.76 2.39
CA GLU A 23 6.21 -10.70 2.19
C GLU A 23 6.77 -9.32 2.57
N PHE A 24 6.35 -8.32 1.80
CA PHE A 24 6.59 -6.91 2.06
C PHE A 24 5.31 -6.11 1.78
N TYR A 25 4.97 -5.23 2.71
CA TYR A 25 3.85 -4.31 2.62
C TYR A 25 4.40 -2.90 2.48
N TYR A 26 4.04 -2.18 1.42
CA TYR A 26 4.58 -0.86 1.11
C TYR A 26 3.54 0.20 1.41
N PHE A 27 3.87 1.05 2.37
CA PHE A 27 3.05 2.20 2.76
C PHE A 27 3.57 3.47 2.09
N ASN A 28 2.67 4.36 1.68
CA ASN A 28 3.05 5.72 1.30
C ASN A 28 3.17 6.62 2.55
N ASP A 29 3.53 7.87 2.33
CA ASP A 29 3.77 8.87 3.38
C ASP A 29 2.50 9.21 4.19
N ASP A 30 1.30 8.98 3.64
CA ASP A 30 -0.01 9.13 4.32
C ASP A 30 -0.42 7.89 5.14
N GLY A 31 0.44 6.85 5.20
CA GLY A 31 0.16 5.61 5.92
C GLY A 31 -0.84 4.69 5.20
N VAL A 32 -1.01 4.83 3.89
CA VAL A 32 -1.88 3.98 3.06
C VAL A 32 -1.05 2.83 2.47
N LEU A 33 -1.57 1.60 2.52
CA LEU A 33 -0.96 0.44 1.86
C LEU A 33 -1.13 0.55 0.35
N VAL A 34 -0.07 0.92 -0.36
CA VAL A 34 -0.10 1.21 -1.81
C VAL A 34 0.37 0.05 -2.67
N SER A 35 1.18 -0.86 -2.13
CA SER A 35 1.53 -2.09 -2.83
C SER A 35 1.90 -3.20 -1.86
N MET A 36 1.85 -4.44 -2.35
CA MET A 36 2.23 -5.63 -1.60
C MET A 36 3.10 -6.51 -2.48
N ARG A 37 4.20 -7.04 -1.92
CA ARG A 37 5.07 -8.01 -2.57
C ARG A 37 5.01 -9.33 -1.84
N PHE A 38 4.87 -10.40 -2.61
CA PHE A 38 5.09 -11.77 -2.15
C PHE A 38 6.04 -12.47 -3.10
N ASP A 39 7.09 -13.06 -2.55
CA ASP A 39 8.17 -13.68 -3.31
C ASP A 39 8.75 -12.73 -4.39
N ASN A 40 8.57 -13.09 -5.67
CA ASN A 40 9.00 -12.29 -6.81
C ASN A 40 7.92 -11.33 -7.33
N TRP A 41 6.69 -11.45 -6.87
CA TRP A 41 5.54 -10.71 -7.37
C TRP A 41 5.30 -9.46 -6.55
N LYS A 42 5.07 -8.34 -7.23
CA LYS A 42 4.61 -7.08 -6.63
C LYS A 42 3.30 -6.69 -7.26
N VAL A 43 2.32 -6.38 -6.42
CA VAL A 43 1.00 -5.90 -6.82
C VAL A 43 0.84 -4.47 -6.34
N VAL A 44 0.58 -3.55 -7.27
CA VAL A 44 0.47 -2.11 -7.00
C VAL A 44 -0.99 -1.69 -7.05
N PHE A 45 -1.51 -1.24 -5.90
CA PHE A 45 -2.88 -0.76 -5.74
C PHE A 45 -3.00 0.73 -6.03
N CYS A 46 -2.02 1.53 -5.60
CA CYS A 46 -1.97 2.95 -5.88
C CYS A 46 -0.55 3.35 -6.31
N GLU A 47 -0.45 4.31 -7.23
CA GLU A 47 0.83 4.74 -7.81
C GLU A 47 0.96 6.26 -7.85
N GLN A 48 2.20 6.73 -7.87
CA GLN A 48 2.53 8.11 -8.24
C GLN A 48 2.88 8.13 -9.73
N ARG A 49 2.07 8.84 -10.52
CA ARG A 49 2.25 8.88 -11.99
C ARG A 49 3.28 9.89 -12.46
N GLN A 50 3.58 10.91 -11.65
CA GLN A 50 4.63 11.86 -12.00
C GLN A 50 6.01 11.25 -11.80
N PRO A 51 6.88 11.27 -12.82
CA PRO A 51 8.24 10.78 -12.69
C PRO A 51 9.15 11.85 -12.09
N GLY A 52 9.73 11.56 -10.92
CA GLY A 52 10.90 12.25 -10.37
C GLY A 52 10.72 13.71 -9.95
N GLY A 53 11.76 14.24 -9.32
CA GLY A 53 11.80 15.61 -8.81
C GLY A 53 10.78 15.88 -7.70
N PHE A 54 10.60 17.16 -7.35
CA PHE A 54 9.68 17.55 -6.29
C PHE A 54 8.21 17.55 -6.72
N ARG A 55 7.92 17.49 -8.03
CA ARG A 55 6.55 17.49 -8.56
C ARG A 55 5.72 16.29 -8.08
N VAL A 56 6.38 15.17 -7.76
CA VAL A 56 5.72 13.99 -7.17
C VAL A 56 4.96 14.30 -5.88
N TRP A 57 5.38 15.32 -5.13
CA TRP A 57 4.75 15.75 -3.88
C TRP A 57 3.55 16.68 -4.11
N SER A 58 3.48 17.32 -5.28
CA SER A 58 2.37 18.20 -5.65
C SER A 58 1.24 17.46 -6.36
N GLU A 59 1.46 16.21 -6.77
CA GLU A 59 0.52 15.47 -7.60
C GLU A 59 -0.11 14.30 -6.86
N PRO A 60 -1.41 14.05 -7.08
CA PRO A 60 -2.14 13.06 -6.31
C PRO A 60 -1.64 11.65 -6.60
N PHE A 61 -1.61 10.81 -5.57
CA PHE A 61 -1.56 9.37 -5.77
C PHE A 61 -2.82 8.90 -6.50
N VAL A 62 -2.64 7.97 -7.43
CA VAL A 62 -3.74 7.39 -8.22
C VAL A 62 -3.96 5.95 -7.78
N CYS A 63 -5.09 5.68 -7.15
CA CYS A 63 -5.51 4.32 -6.85
C CYS A 63 -6.18 3.66 -8.06
N LEU A 64 -5.71 2.45 -8.36
CA LEU A 64 -6.05 1.69 -9.56
C LEU A 64 -7.23 0.77 -9.29
N ARG A 65 -8.17 0.69 -10.24
CA ARG A 65 -9.26 -0.30 -10.18
C ARG A 65 -8.77 -1.70 -10.56
N VAL A 66 -7.79 -1.76 -11.45
CA VAL A 66 -7.06 -2.98 -11.81
C VAL A 66 -5.61 -2.77 -11.37
N PRO A 67 -5.14 -3.49 -10.34
CA PRO A 67 -3.77 -3.37 -9.86
C PRO A 67 -2.75 -3.73 -10.94
N LYS A 68 -1.56 -3.11 -10.89
CA LYS A 68 -0.43 -3.58 -11.70
C LYS A 68 0.18 -4.81 -11.05
N ILE A 69 0.50 -5.83 -11.85
CA ILE A 69 1.16 -7.04 -11.41
C ILE A 69 2.53 -7.09 -12.08
N LEU A 70 3.58 -7.13 -11.28
CA LEU A 70 4.97 -7.07 -11.73
C LEU A 70 5.75 -8.24 -11.15
N ASN A 71 6.71 -8.76 -11.91
CA ASN A 71 7.67 -9.74 -11.41
C ASN A 71 9.03 -9.08 -11.25
N LEU A 72 9.44 -8.77 -10.02
CA LEU A 72 10.69 -8.04 -9.75
C LEU A 72 11.95 -8.83 -10.07
N ARG A 73 11.85 -10.17 -10.25
CA ARG A 73 12.99 -10.98 -10.69
C ARG A 73 13.20 -10.86 -12.20
N MET A 74 12.13 -10.72 -12.98
CA MET A 74 12.18 -10.58 -14.43
C MET A 74 12.30 -9.11 -14.87
N ASP A 75 11.65 -8.21 -14.14
CA ASP A 75 11.59 -6.77 -14.37
C ASP A 75 11.92 -6.00 -13.09
N PRO A 76 13.20 -5.94 -12.70
CA PRO A 76 13.63 -5.29 -11.46
C PRO A 76 13.42 -3.77 -11.47
N TYR A 77 13.22 -3.16 -12.64
CA TYR A 77 13.02 -1.72 -12.79
C TYR A 77 11.55 -1.32 -12.98
N GLU A 78 10.63 -2.29 -12.95
CA GLU A 78 9.19 -2.06 -13.03
C GLU A 78 8.79 -1.26 -14.27
N ARG A 79 9.31 -1.64 -15.44
CA ARG A 79 9.09 -0.91 -16.71
C ARG A 79 8.12 -1.60 -17.66
N ALA A 80 7.70 -2.83 -17.36
CA ALA A 80 6.93 -3.65 -18.29
C ALA A 80 5.65 -2.97 -18.79
N ASP A 81 4.97 -2.18 -17.96
CA ASP A 81 3.76 -1.43 -18.34
C ASP A 81 4.01 -0.27 -19.32
N VAL A 82 5.26 0.19 -19.43
CA VAL A 82 5.68 1.24 -20.36
C VAL A 82 6.28 0.65 -21.64
N VAL A 83 7.06 -0.44 -21.54
CA VAL A 83 7.88 -0.95 -22.65
C VAL A 83 7.35 -2.19 -23.33
N SER A 84 6.38 -2.91 -22.74
CA SER A 84 5.87 -4.17 -23.28
C SER A 84 4.55 -3.98 -24.03
N ASP A 85 4.47 -4.52 -25.23
CA ASP A 85 3.24 -4.56 -26.03
C ASP A 85 2.18 -5.54 -25.48
N GLN A 86 2.58 -6.44 -24.58
CA GLN A 86 1.71 -7.53 -24.09
C GLN A 86 1.41 -7.44 -22.58
N PHE A 87 1.85 -6.38 -21.90
CA PHE A 87 1.72 -6.26 -20.44
C PHE A 87 0.28 -6.44 -19.95
N TYR A 88 -0.68 -5.78 -20.58
CA TYR A 88 -2.08 -5.80 -20.12
C TYR A 88 -2.79 -7.13 -20.39
N ASP A 89 -2.46 -7.82 -21.48
CA ASP A 89 -2.94 -9.19 -21.74
C ASP A 89 -2.37 -10.16 -20.70
N TRP A 90 -1.07 -10.07 -20.43
CA TRP A 90 -0.40 -10.87 -19.40
C TRP A 90 -0.98 -10.59 -18.01
N ASN A 91 -1.17 -9.32 -17.64
CA ASN A 91 -1.73 -8.93 -16.35
C ASN A 91 -3.15 -9.51 -16.18
N THR A 92 -4.00 -9.37 -17.20
CA THR A 92 -5.37 -9.90 -17.16
C THR A 92 -5.41 -11.42 -17.00
N LYS A 93 -4.56 -12.15 -17.74
CA LYS A 93 -4.44 -13.61 -17.63
C LYS A 93 -3.94 -14.08 -16.25
N ASN A 94 -3.25 -13.20 -15.54
CA ASN A 94 -2.66 -13.48 -14.22
C ASN A 94 -3.35 -12.73 -13.07
N VAL A 95 -4.58 -12.26 -13.26
CA VAL A 95 -5.33 -11.48 -12.26
C VAL A 95 -5.52 -12.21 -10.92
N TYR A 96 -5.43 -13.55 -10.90
CA TYR A 96 -5.43 -14.34 -9.67
C TYR A 96 -4.32 -13.93 -8.69
N LEU A 97 -3.17 -13.46 -9.18
CA LEU A 97 -2.08 -12.94 -8.35
C LEU A 97 -2.49 -11.68 -7.58
N ALA A 98 -3.33 -10.82 -8.18
CA ALA A 98 -3.91 -9.69 -7.46
C ALA A 98 -4.85 -10.16 -6.35
N GLY A 99 -5.64 -11.22 -6.59
CA GLY A 99 -6.49 -11.83 -5.55
C GLY A 99 -5.68 -12.36 -4.36
N VAL A 100 -4.53 -12.97 -4.61
CA VAL A 100 -3.58 -13.40 -3.56
C VAL A 100 -3.07 -12.19 -2.76
N ALA A 101 -2.62 -11.13 -3.44
CA ALA A 101 -2.14 -9.93 -2.79
C ALA A 101 -3.21 -9.23 -1.95
N VAL A 102 -4.45 -9.15 -2.45
CA VAL A 102 -5.60 -8.58 -1.72
C VAL A 102 -5.87 -9.38 -0.45
N THR A 103 -5.90 -10.71 -0.54
CA THR A 103 -6.14 -11.57 0.63
C THR A 103 -5.06 -11.38 1.70
N LYS A 104 -3.78 -11.36 1.29
CA LYS A 104 -2.67 -11.12 2.22
C LYS A 104 -2.71 -9.72 2.83
N SER A 105 -3.02 -8.71 2.01
CA SER A 105 -3.15 -7.32 2.45
C SER A 105 -4.30 -7.14 3.43
N ALA A 106 -5.45 -7.77 3.18
CA ALA A 106 -6.59 -7.75 4.09
C ALA A 106 -6.21 -8.36 5.45
N LYS A 107 -5.62 -9.56 5.44
CA LYS A 107 -5.14 -10.22 6.66
C LYS A 107 -4.13 -9.36 7.43
N PHE A 108 -3.23 -8.68 6.73
CA PHE A 108 -2.29 -7.76 7.35
C PHE A 108 -2.98 -6.53 7.95
N LEU A 109 -3.89 -5.88 7.22
CA LEU A 109 -4.61 -4.71 7.71
C LEU A 109 -5.55 -5.04 8.89
N GLU A 110 -6.09 -6.25 8.94
CA GLU A 110 -6.89 -6.75 10.07
C GLU A 110 -6.09 -6.78 11.38
N THR A 111 -4.76 -6.96 11.33
CA THR A 111 -3.94 -6.94 12.56
C THR A 111 -3.97 -5.58 13.23
N PHE A 112 -4.23 -4.49 12.50
CA PHE A 112 -4.35 -3.14 13.08
C PHE A 112 -5.63 -2.95 13.92
N ILE A 113 -6.59 -3.88 13.85
CA ILE A 113 -7.73 -3.89 14.78
C ILE A 113 -7.27 -4.37 16.15
N GLU A 114 -6.49 -5.45 16.18
CA GLU A 114 -5.95 -6.03 17.42
C GLU A 114 -4.77 -5.20 17.98
N TYR A 115 -3.96 -4.63 17.09
CA TYR A 115 -2.76 -3.86 17.38
C TYR A 115 -2.83 -2.48 16.71
N PRO A 116 -3.68 -1.57 17.21
CA PRO A 116 -3.87 -0.26 16.58
C PRO A 116 -2.59 0.59 16.59
N PRO A 117 -2.37 1.41 15.54
CA PRO A 117 -1.25 2.34 15.50
C PRO A 117 -1.26 3.28 16.70
N SER A 118 -0.10 3.47 17.32
CA SER A 118 0.05 4.38 18.48
C SER A 118 -0.22 5.84 18.14
N GLN A 119 -0.12 6.21 16.86
CA GLN A 119 -0.36 7.55 16.35
C GLN A 119 -1.12 7.47 15.03
N LYS A 120 -2.01 8.45 14.79
CA LYS A 120 -2.64 8.61 13.48
C LYS A 120 -1.59 9.07 12.47
N PRO A 121 -1.60 8.55 11.23
CA PRO A 121 -0.77 9.10 10.16
C PRO A 121 -1.03 10.60 10.01
N ALA A 122 0.03 11.37 9.81
CA ALA A 122 -0.09 12.77 9.42
C ALA A 122 -0.68 12.85 8.00
N SER A 123 -1.35 13.95 7.69
CA SER A 123 -1.73 14.28 6.31
C SER A 123 -0.93 15.48 5.83
N PHE A 124 -0.55 15.48 4.55
CA PHE A 124 0.06 16.62 3.87
C PHE A 124 -0.98 17.65 3.38
N SER A 125 -2.27 17.42 3.65
CA SER A 125 -3.37 18.30 3.27
C SER A 125 -4.20 18.74 4.49
N ILE A 126 -5.22 19.55 4.23
CA ILE A 126 -6.13 20.09 5.24
C ILE A 126 -7.32 19.16 5.56
N ASP A 127 -7.38 17.97 4.98
CA ASP A 127 -8.49 17.01 5.10
C ASP A 127 -8.77 16.63 6.56
N GLN A 128 -7.72 16.36 7.36
CA GLN A 128 -7.89 16.02 8.78
C GLN A 128 -8.43 17.20 9.59
N ILE A 129 -7.95 18.43 9.29
CA ILE A 129 -8.46 19.66 9.91
C ILE A 129 -9.93 19.86 9.51
N ARG A 130 -10.23 19.69 8.22
CA ARG A 130 -11.58 19.84 7.68
C ARG A 130 -12.56 18.86 8.32
N ALA A 131 -12.19 17.58 8.41
CA ALA A 131 -13.00 16.55 9.05
C ALA A 131 -13.27 16.87 10.53
N ALA A 132 -12.28 17.37 11.25
CA ALA A 132 -12.44 17.78 12.65
C ALA A 132 -13.39 18.98 12.81
N VAL A 133 -13.34 19.95 11.89
CA VAL A 133 -14.27 21.10 11.87
C VAL A 133 -15.69 20.64 11.52
N ASP A 134 -15.84 19.81 10.48
CA ASP A 134 -17.16 19.29 10.06
C ASP A 134 -17.84 18.48 11.16
N ALA A 135 -17.08 17.69 11.94
CA ALA A 135 -17.61 16.98 13.10
C ALA A 135 -18.20 17.94 14.15
N LYS A 136 -17.49 19.03 14.47
CA LYS A 136 -17.98 20.07 15.41
C LYS A 136 -19.20 20.81 14.87
N ILE A 137 -19.26 21.06 13.56
CA ILE A 137 -20.43 21.65 12.91
C ILE A 137 -21.64 20.73 13.09
N ALA A 138 -21.49 19.44 12.81
CA ALA A 138 -22.55 18.46 12.95
C ALA A 138 -23.07 18.33 14.39
N GLU A 139 -22.18 18.35 15.39
CA GLU A 139 -22.56 18.38 16.81
C GLU A 139 -23.39 19.62 17.15
N LYS A 140 -22.96 20.80 16.69
CA LYS A 140 -23.67 22.06 16.94
C LYS A 140 -25.05 22.09 16.26
N MET A 141 -25.15 21.56 15.05
CA MET A 141 -26.43 21.47 14.33
C MET A 141 -27.43 20.54 15.03
N LYS A 142 -26.97 19.42 15.59
CA LYS A 142 -27.83 18.52 16.39
C LYS A 142 -28.30 19.16 17.69
N ALA A 143 -27.51 20.08 18.26
CA ALA A 143 -27.83 20.78 19.50
C ALA A 143 -28.76 21.98 19.30
N GLN A 144 -28.99 22.45 18.07
CA GLN A 144 -29.97 23.48 17.79
C GLN A 144 -31.38 22.87 17.74
N PRO A 145 -32.34 23.34 18.56
CA PRO A 145 -33.72 22.89 18.45
C PRO A 145 -34.26 23.22 17.05
N ALA A 146 -35.00 22.28 16.46
CA ALA A 146 -35.68 22.52 15.19
C ALA A 146 -36.56 23.76 15.32
N GLN A 147 -36.26 24.80 14.55
CA GLN A 147 -37.12 25.95 14.35
C GLN A 147 -38.28 25.59 13.44
#